data_AF-A0A7Y0GZZ8-F1
#
_entry.id   AF-A0A7Y0GZZ8-F1
#
_cell.length_a   1.000
_cell.length_b   1.000
_cell.length_c   1.000
_cell.angle_alpha   90.00
_cell.angle_beta   90.00
_cell.angle_gamma   90.00
#
_symmetry.space_group_name_H-M   'P 1'
#
loop_
_entity.id
_entity.type
_entity.pdbx_description
1 polymer ?
#
loop_
_entity_poly.entity_id
_entity_poly.type
_entity_poly.pdbx_seq_one_letter_code
_entity_poly.pdbx_strand_id
1 'polypeptide(L)'
;GGAIVRAQATAMVAAIAWIFIVETAIAGLVVSLGRWLPATAARALGNAPDAGLLPQVGAAAVLLGWAVVLSAGAIGATARRDLA
;
A
#
# COMPACT_ATOMS: atom_id res chain seq x y z
N GLY A 1 -7.78 -27.20 2.61
CA GLY A 1 -6.81 -26.81 3.66
C GLY A 1 -5.67 -25.96 3.13
N GLY A 2 -4.69 -26.54 2.44
CA GLY A 2 -3.41 -25.88 2.16
C GLY A 2 -3.38 -24.77 1.09
N ALA A 3 -4.35 -24.70 0.18
CA ALA A 3 -4.38 -23.66 -0.86
C ALA A 3 -4.66 -22.25 -0.29
N ILE A 4 -5.57 -22.17 0.70
CA ILE A 4 -5.90 -20.92 1.39
C ILE A 4 -4.68 -20.41 2.18
N VAL A 5 -4.00 -21.31 2.89
CA VAL A 5 -2.80 -20.96 3.68
C VAL A 5 -1.64 -20.51 2.78
N ARG A 6 -1.40 -21.17 1.64
CA ARG A 6 -0.37 -20.73 0.69
C ARG A 6 -0.71 -19.39 0.06
N ALA A 7 -1.97 -19.18 -0.33
CA ALA A 7 -2.41 -17.89 -0.87
C ALA A 7 -2.24 -16.76 0.16
N GLN A 8 -2.54 -17.02 1.43
CA GLN A 8 -2.34 -16.09 2.53
C GLN A 8 -0.86 -15.79 2.79
N ALA A 9 0.00 -16.83 2.80
CA ALA A 9 1.44 -16.66 2.96
C ALA A 9 2.03 -15.81 1.83
N THR A 10 1.65 -16.05 0.58
CA THR A 10 2.08 -15.23 -0.55
C THR A 10 1.59 -13.79 -0.43
N ALA A 11 0.35 -13.57 0.00
CA ALA A 11 -0.19 -12.23 0.22
C ALA A 11 0.57 -11.48 1.32
N MET A 12 0.90 -12.14 2.43
CA MET A 12 1.71 -11.56 3.50
C MET A 12 3.11 -11.20 3.01
N VAL A 13 3.79 -12.12 2.31
CA VAL A 13 5.13 -11.87 1.76
C VAL A 13 5.10 -10.70 0.78
N ALA A 14 4.09 -10.63 -0.08
CA ALA A 14 3.92 -9.52 -1.03
C ALA A 14 3.70 -8.18 -0.30
N ALA A 15 2.85 -8.14 0.73
CA ALA A 15 2.60 -6.94 1.51
C ALA A 15 3.85 -6.46 2.26
N ILE A 16 4.61 -7.39 2.85
CA ILE A 16 5.88 -7.07 3.53
C ILE A 16 6.89 -6.54 2.50
N ALA A 17 7.07 -7.23 1.37
CA ALA A 17 7.97 -6.79 0.32
C ALA A 17 7.59 -5.41 -0.22
N TRP A 18 6.29 -5.14 -0.38
CA TRP A 18 5.81 -3.82 -0.79
C TRP A 18 6.25 -2.72 0.17
N ILE A 19 5.95 -2.87 1.46
CA ILE A 19 6.21 -1.83 2.47
C ILE A 19 7.71 -1.61 2.69
N PHE A 20 8.50 -2.68 2.78
CA PHE A 20 9.91 -2.57 3.17
C PHE A 20 10.87 -2.40 1.99
N ILE A 21 10.53 -2.90 0.81
CA ILE A 21 11.43 -2.91 -0.35
C ILE A 21 10.92 -1.96 -1.42
N VAL A 22 9.66 -2.08 -1.83
CA VAL A 22 9.14 -1.32 -2.96
C VAL A 22 8.94 0.15 -2.57
N GLU A 23 8.29 0.44 -1.43
CA GLU A 23 8.09 1.82 -0.99
C GLU A 23 9.42 2.52 -0.69
N THR A 24 10.38 1.83 -0.06
CA THR A 24 11.70 2.40 0.23
C THR A 24 12.49 2.68 -1.04
N ALA A 25 12.44 1.77 -2.03
CA ALA A 25 13.05 1.98 -3.33
C ALA A 25 12.39 3.16 -4.07
N ILE A 26 11.06 3.24 -4.11
CA ILE A 26 10.35 4.34 -4.78
C ILE A 26 10.67 5.67 -4.10
N ALA A 27 10.64 5.73 -2.77
CA ALA A 27 10.94 6.96 -2.03
C ALA A 27 12.39 7.42 -2.22
N GLY A 28 13.34 6.48 -2.30
CA GLY A 28 14.75 6.77 -2.54
C GLY A 28 15.07 7.19 -3.98
N LEU A 29 14.37 6.64 -4.97
CA LEU A 29 14.57 6.95 -6.39
C LEU A 29 13.79 8.18 -6.84
N VAL A 30 12.59 8.40 -6.29
CA VAL A 30 11.66 9.46 -6.71
C VAL A 30 11.06 10.13 -5.47
N VAL A 31 11.82 11.07 -4.90
CA VAL A 31 11.46 11.81 -3.68
C VAL A 31 10.06 12.46 -3.77
N SER A 32 9.67 12.96 -4.95
CA SER A 32 8.37 13.61 -5.17
C SER A 32 7.17 12.65 -5.05
N LEU A 33 7.37 11.37 -5.35
CA LEU A 33 6.38 10.31 -5.19
C LEU A 33 6.36 9.76 -3.76
N GLY A 34 7.47 9.88 -3.03
CA GLY A 34 7.63 9.40 -1.67
C GLY A 34 6.44 9.72 -0.77
N ARG A 35 5.97 10.98 -0.76
CA ARG A 35 4.86 11.44 0.09
C ARG A 35 3.47 10.85 -0.23
N TRP A 36 3.30 10.27 -1.42
CA TRP A 36 2.03 9.67 -1.87
C TRP A 36 1.95 8.18 -1.60
N LEU A 37 3.03 7.60 -1.05
CA LEU A 37 3.08 6.18 -0.73
C LEU A 37 2.23 5.88 0.52
N PRO A 38 1.63 4.67 0.59
CA PRO A 38 0.79 4.26 1.70
C PRO A 38 1.45 4.40 3.08
N ALA A 39 2.70 3.93 3.26
CA ALA A 39 3.33 4.00 4.58
C ALA A 39 3.63 5.44 4.99
N THR A 40 4.06 6.29 4.06
CA THR A 40 4.31 7.71 4.36
C THR A 40 3.02 8.49 4.66
N ALA A 41 1.93 8.19 3.95
CA ALA A 41 0.63 8.80 4.22
C ALA A 41 0.08 8.36 5.58
N ALA A 42 0.27 7.08 5.96
CA ALA A 42 -0.09 6.59 7.29
C ALA A 42 0.71 7.28 8.41
N ARG A 43 2.00 7.57 8.19
CA ARG A 43 2.83 8.32 9.16
C ARG A 43 2.34 9.75 9.35
N ALA A 44 1.86 10.40 8.29
CA ALA A 44 1.30 11.75 8.35
C ALA A 44 -0.01 11.82 9.16
N LEU A 45 -0.79 10.73 9.23
CA LEU A 45 -1.95 10.64 10.13
C LEU A 45 -1.57 10.54 11.61
N GLY A 46 -0.39 9.98 11.91
CA GLY A 46 0.12 9.80 13.28
C GLY A 46 0.59 11.07 13.98
N ASN A 47 0.25 12.26 13.45
CA ASN A 47 0.63 13.56 13.97
C ASN A 47 2.16 13.77 14.07
N ALA A 48 2.93 13.16 13.14
CA ALA A 48 4.36 13.39 13.03
C ALA A 48 4.63 14.77 12.39
N PRO A 49 5.29 15.71 13.09
CA PRO A 49 5.58 17.03 12.55
C PRO A 49 6.80 16.95 11.63
N ASP A 50 6.60 16.51 10.39
CA ASP A 50 7.64 16.46 9.37
C ASP A 50 7.27 17.34 8.18
N ALA A 51 8.11 18.34 7.86
CA ALA A 51 7.90 19.30 6.79
C ALA A 51 7.83 18.69 5.37
N GLY A 52 8.18 17.41 5.22
CA GLY A 52 8.12 16.67 3.96
C GLY A 52 6.85 15.82 3.76
N LEU A 53 5.96 15.75 4.75
CA LEU A 53 4.73 14.94 4.68
C LEU A 53 3.54 15.72 4.11
N LEU A 54 2.55 14.99 3.59
CA LEU A 54 1.28 15.59 3.19
C LEU A 54 0.54 16.16 4.42
N PRO A 55 -0.27 17.23 4.26
CA PRO A 55 -1.22 17.64 5.29
C PRO A 55 -2.10 16.46 5.71
N GLN A 56 -2.45 16.36 6.99
CA GLN A 56 -3.15 15.20 7.56
C GLN A 56 -4.42 14.80 6.76
N VAL A 57 -5.21 15.78 6.33
CA VAL A 57 -6.40 15.56 5.48
C VAL A 57 -6.02 15.03 4.10
N GLY A 58 -4.96 15.58 3.49
CA GLY A 58 -4.43 15.09 2.21
C GLY A 58 -3.93 13.66 2.32
N ALA A 59 -3.23 13.33 3.40
CA ALA A 59 -2.77 11.97 3.69
C ALA A 59 -3.94 10.99 3.87
N ALA A 60 -5.00 11.40 4.57
CA ALA A 60 -6.23 10.61 4.71
C ALA A 60 -6.88 10.30 3.34
N ALA A 61 -6.99 11.31 2.48
CA ALA A 61 -7.55 11.16 1.14
C ALA A 61 -6.70 10.21 0.27
N VAL A 62 -5.38 10.32 0.35
CA VAL A 62 -4.45 9.43 -0.38
C VAL A 62 -4.59 7.99 0.08
N LEU A 63 -4.71 7.74 1.39
CA LEU A 63 -4.93 6.40 1.91
C LEU A 63 -6.27 5.81 1.47
N LEU A 64 -7.33 6.62 1.46
CA LEU A 64 -8.62 6.19 0.91
C LEU A 64 -8.49 5.82 -0.57
N GLY A 65 -7.76 6.61 -1.36
CA GLY A 65 -7.46 6.29 -2.75
C GLY A 65 -6.73 4.96 -2.91
N TRP A 66 -5.69 4.73 -2.12
CA TRP A 66 -4.96 3.45 -2.11
C TRP A 66 -5.83 2.28 -1.68
N ALA A 67 -6.68 2.45 -0.66
CA ALA A 67 -7.61 1.42 -0.23
C ALA A 67 -8.54 1.01 -1.38
N VAL A 68 -9.12 1.98 -2.09
CA VAL A 68 -9.97 1.72 -3.27
C VAL A 68 -9.20 0.98 -4.36
N VAL A 69 -7.99 1.42 -4.70
CA VAL A 69 -7.16 0.79 -5.75
C VAL A 69 -6.80 -0.65 -5.39
N LEU A 70 -6.35 -0.89 -4.16
CA LEU A 70 -5.95 -2.22 -3.70
C LEU A 70 -7.16 -3.15 -3.58
N SER A 71 -8.30 -2.66 -3.08
CA SER A 71 -9.55 -3.43 -3.02
C SER A 71 -10.04 -3.78 -4.42
N ALA A 72 -10.05 -2.84 -5.36
CA ALA A 72 -10.43 -3.12 -6.75
C ALA A 72 -9.50 -4.15 -7.40
N GLY A 73 -8.19 -4.03 -7.16
CA GLY A 73 -7.19 -5.01 -7.61
C GLY A 73 -7.42 -6.40 -7.02
N ALA A 74 -7.74 -6.48 -5.73
CA ALA A 74 -8.02 -7.74 -5.04
C ALA A 74 -9.31 -8.40 -5.57
N ILE A 75 -10.37 -7.63 -5.78
CA ILE A 75 -11.63 -8.12 -6.37
C ILE A 75 -11.37 -8.65 -7.78
N GLY A 76 -10.66 -7.89 -8.62
CA GLY A 76 -10.32 -8.30 -9.97
C GLY A 76 -9.44 -9.55 -10.00
N ALA A 77 -8.44 -9.65 -9.10
CA ALA A 77 -7.59 -10.83 -8.98
C ALA A 77 -8.38 -12.07 -8.53
N THR A 78 -9.35 -11.90 -7.63
CA THR A 78 -10.23 -12.98 -7.16
C THR A 78 -11.15 -13.44 -8.30
N ALA A 79 -11.82 -12.50 -8.98
CA ALA A 79 -12.69 -12.81 -10.10
C ALA A 79 -11.97 -13.55 -11.25
N ARG A 80 -10.70 -13.19 -11.54
CA ARG A 80 -9.89 -13.93 -12.53
C ARG A 80 -9.56 -15.35 -12.10
N ARG A 81 -9.41 -15.62 -10.79
CA ARG A 81 -9.16 -16.97 -10.26
C ARG A 81 -10.41 -17.83 -10.29
N ASP A 82 -11.60 -17.23 -10.21
CA ASP A 82 -12.86 -17.96 -10.28
C ASP A 82 -13.23 -18.38 -11.72
N LEU A 83 -12.67 -17.69 -12.72
CA LEU A 83 -12.90 -17.97 -14.14
C LEU A 83 -11.90 -18.99 -14.76
N ALA A 84 -10.82 -19.32 -14.04
CA ALA A 84 -9.75 -20.21 -14.49
C ALA A 84 -9.85 -21.58 -13.84
#